data_AF-A0A966LNN6-F1
#
_entry.id   AF-A0A966LNN6-F1
#
_cell.length_a   1.000
_cell.length_b   1.000
_cell.length_c   1.000
_cell.angle_alpha   90.00
_cell.angle_beta   90.00
_cell.angle_gamma   90.00
#
_symmetry.space_group_name_H-M   'P 1'
#
loop_
_entity.id
_entity.type
_entity.pdbx_description
1 polymer ?
#
loop_
_entity_poly.entity_id
_entity_poly.type
_entity_poly.pdbx_seq_one_letter_code
_entity_poly.pdbx_strand_id
1 'polypeptide(L)'
;MKQLTSVVSVVLISFFILNACSKGGGGNTPPNNPCAGVTVVVNGTAANPTTVGGTNGSITVTATGGSGFTYSINGGTFQTGTVFNNLAAGTHTITAKTSDGCTGSRQFTLTNPTPSCTGVNIVVTASATAAVPCNTPATGTITASATGSTGFTYSINGGTFQASGSFTSLAPGDYTVTARDANGCTGTAAVTITSAAAGPLFTAVRSLINTNCVSCHNNSIANGGMNWTVDCNIVINKDRVKARAVDNNPSSMPPTGPLSQADKDKITAWINAGGRFSD
;
A
#
# COMPACT_ATOMS: atom_id res chain seq x y z
N MET A 1 -29.38 16.89 6.08
CA MET A 1 -29.86 17.75 4.97
C MET A 1 -28.75 18.73 4.59
N LYS A 2 -27.88 18.34 3.65
CA LYS A 2 -26.93 19.27 2.99
C LYS A 2 -27.22 19.18 1.51
N GLN A 3 -27.71 20.27 0.93
CA GLN A 3 -27.93 20.39 -0.49
C GLN A 3 -26.59 20.29 -1.21
N LEU A 4 -26.46 19.33 -2.14
CA LEU A 4 -25.45 19.40 -3.19
C LEU A 4 -26.12 20.06 -4.40
N THR A 5 -25.79 21.33 -4.61
CA THR A 5 -26.06 22.06 -5.84
C THR A 5 -25.35 21.35 -7.01
N SER A 6 -26.16 20.86 -7.95
CA SER A 6 -25.73 20.31 -9.23
C SER A 6 -25.09 21.43 -10.06
N VAL A 7 -23.78 21.36 -10.28
CA VAL A 7 -23.07 22.27 -11.19
C VAL A 7 -23.26 21.71 -12.60
N VAL A 8 -24.27 22.23 -13.31
CA VAL A 8 -24.42 22.05 -14.74
C VAL A 8 -23.33 22.89 -15.41
N SER A 9 -22.17 22.28 -15.68
CA SER A 9 -21.14 22.90 -16.51
C SER A 9 -21.59 22.88 -17.97
N VAL A 10 -22.19 23.98 -18.41
CA VAL A 10 -22.37 24.29 -19.83
C VAL A 10 -20.99 24.61 -20.40
N VAL A 11 -20.34 23.61 -20.99
CA VAL A 11 -19.11 23.82 -21.76
C VAL A 11 -19.52 24.38 -23.13
N LEU A 12 -19.32 25.69 -23.30
CA LEU A 12 -19.38 26.37 -24.58
C LEU A 12 -18.37 25.71 -25.54
N ILE A 13 -18.85 25.00 -26.55
CA ILE A 13 -18.02 24.51 -27.64
C ILE A 13 -17.73 25.70 -28.56
N SER A 14 -16.47 26.13 -28.59
CA SER A 14 -15.96 27.19 -29.45
C SER A 14 -16.27 26.92 -30.92
N PHE A 15 -17.12 27.75 -31.50
CA PHE A 15 -17.22 27.90 -32.95
C PHE A 15 -15.92 28.51 -33.46
N PHE A 16 -15.07 27.73 -34.13
CA PHE A 16 -14.04 28.29 -35.00
C PHE A 16 -14.75 28.92 -36.22
N ILE A 17 -15.12 30.19 -36.08
CA ILE A 17 -15.46 31.03 -37.22
C ILE A 17 -14.14 31.40 -37.90
N LEU A 18 -13.78 30.71 -38.98
CA LEU A 18 -12.76 31.21 -39.90
C LEU A 18 -13.32 32.49 -40.54
N ASN A 19 -12.86 33.65 -40.07
CA ASN A 19 -13.08 34.92 -40.74
C ASN A 19 -12.32 34.91 -42.08
N ALA A 20 -13.07 35.02 -43.17
CA ALA A 20 -12.54 35.12 -44.52
C ALA A 20 -11.87 36.49 -44.76
N CYS A 21 -10.70 36.48 -45.39
CA CYS A 21 -10.16 37.67 -46.05
C CYS A 21 -10.67 37.68 -47.50
N SER A 22 -11.51 38.66 -47.83
CA SER A 22 -12.10 38.86 -49.15
C SER A 22 -11.09 39.46 -50.13
N LYS A 23 -10.87 38.80 -51.28
CA LYS A 23 -10.48 39.46 -52.53
C LYS A 23 -11.01 38.68 -53.75
N GLY A 24 -12.05 39.26 -54.37
CA GLY A 24 -12.20 39.41 -55.83
C GLY A 24 -12.39 38.17 -56.71
N GLY A 25 -13.61 38.02 -57.23
CA GLY A 25 -13.86 37.80 -58.66
C GLY A 25 -13.64 36.41 -59.24
N GLY A 26 -14.69 35.58 -59.23
CA GLY A 26 -14.82 34.37 -60.04
C GLY A 26 -15.99 33.53 -59.52
N GLY A 27 -16.94 33.18 -60.39
CA GLY A 27 -18.21 32.51 -60.05
C GLY A 27 -18.08 31.06 -59.57
N ASN A 28 -17.34 30.83 -58.48
CA ASN A 28 -17.47 29.64 -57.66
C ASN A 28 -18.28 30.03 -56.42
N THR A 29 -19.55 29.61 -56.37
CA THR A 29 -20.23 29.50 -55.08
C THR A 29 -19.33 28.68 -54.15
N PRO A 30 -19.01 29.13 -52.92
CA PRO A 30 -18.22 28.34 -51.99
C PRO A 30 -18.78 26.92 -51.92
N PRO A 31 -17.94 25.87 -51.92
CA PRO A 31 -18.43 24.51 -51.80
C PRO A 31 -19.40 24.44 -50.61
N ASN A 32 -20.61 23.94 -50.87
CA ASN A 32 -21.66 23.87 -49.87
C ASN A 32 -21.12 23.08 -48.67
N ASN A 33 -20.98 23.74 -47.51
CA ASN A 33 -20.63 23.02 -46.29
C ASN A 33 -21.83 22.15 -45.91
N PRO A 34 -21.74 20.81 -46.01
CA PRO A 34 -22.87 19.93 -45.74
C PRO A 34 -23.29 19.95 -44.26
N CYS A 35 -22.46 20.52 -43.37
CA CYS A 35 -22.74 20.66 -41.95
C CYS A 35 -23.29 22.04 -41.56
N ALA A 36 -23.53 22.94 -42.51
CA ALA A 36 -24.13 24.23 -42.22
C ALA A 36 -25.54 24.04 -41.64
N GLY A 37 -25.75 24.48 -40.39
CA GLY A 37 -27.03 24.34 -39.68
C GLY A 37 -27.29 22.95 -39.08
N VAL A 38 -26.38 21.99 -39.25
CA VAL A 38 -26.52 20.63 -38.71
C VAL A 38 -25.97 20.60 -37.27
N THR A 39 -26.85 20.33 -36.30
CA THR A 39 -26.45 20.13 -34.90
C THR A 39 -26.61 18.66 -34.52
N VAL A 40 -25.50 17.93 -34.45
CA VAL A 40 -25.51 16.54 -34.02
C VAL A 40 -25.57 16.47 -32.50
N VAL A 41 -26.62 15.86 -31.96
CA VAL A 41 -26.77 15.67 -30.51
C VAL A 41 -26.64 14.19 -30.19
N VAL A 42 -25.71 13.86 -29.28
CA VAL A 42 -25.50 12.50 -28.78
C VAL A 42 -26.28 12.31 -27.48
N ASN A 43 -27.12 11.29 -27.45
CA ASN A 43 -27.86 10.81 -26.28
C ASN A 43 -27.48 9.37 -25.95
N GLY A 44 -27.83 8.91 -24.76
CA GLY A 44 -27.55 7.54 -24.35
C GLY A 44 -27.74 7.30 -22.86
N THR A 45 -27.53 6.05 -22.48
CA THR A 45 -27.52 5.56 -21.10
C THR A 45 -26.20 4.87 -20.80
N ALA A 46 -25.72 5.00 -19.57
CA ALA A 46 -24.52 4.33 -19.10
C ALA A 46 -24.88 3.31 -18.01
N ALA A 47 -24.21 2.16 -18.03
CA ALA A 47 -24.20 1.18 -16.97
C ALA A 47 -22.81 1.13 -16.33
N ASN A 48 -22.76 1.34 -15.01
CA ASN A 48 -21.52 1.29 -14.25
C ASN A 48 -20.97 -0.15 -14.18
N PRO A 49 -19.65 -0.31 -14.00
CA PRO A 49 -19.08 -1.60 -13.64
C PRO A 49 -19.72 -2.18 -12.37
N THR A 50 -19.78 -3.50 -12.26
CA THR A 50 -20.41 -4.18 -11.10
C THR A 50 -19.45 -4.44 -9.95
N THR A 51 -18.14 -4.29 -10.16
CA THR A 51 -17.10 -4.42 -9.13
C THR A 51 -16.18 -3.22 -9.13
N VAL A 52 -15.56 -2.95 -7.97
CA VAL A 52 -14.56 -1.88 -7.85
C VAL A 52 -13.35 -2.23 -8.72
N GLY A 53 -13.00 -1.36 -9.67
CA GLY A 53 -11.92 -1.60 -10.63
C GLY A 53 -12.29 -2.56 -11.77
N GLY A 54 -13.54 -3.01 -11.83
CA GLY A 54 -14.05 -3.83 -12.93
C GLY A 54 -14.11 -3.04 -14.25
N THR A 55 -14.02 -3.77 -15.35
CA THR A 55 -14.11 -3.23 -16.71
C THR A 55 -15.42 -3.62 -17.39
N ASN A 56 -16.44 -4.11 -16.69
CA ASN A 56 -17.66 -4.62 -17.32
C ASN A 56 -18.78 -3.57 -17.48
N GLY A 57 -18.45 -2.27 -17.40
CA GLY A 57 -19.40 -1.20 -17.67
C GLY A 57 -19.72 -1.08 -19.17
N SER A 58 -20.80 -0.36 -19.48
CA SER A 58 -21.22 -0.12 -20.86
C SER A 58 -21.87 1.24 -21.08
N ILE A 59 -21.84 1.71 -22.33
CA ILE A 59 -22.57 2.91 -22.79
C ILE A 59 -23.37 2.53 -24.03
N THR A 60 -24.67 2.77 -24.02
CA THR A 60 -25.55 2.65 -25.19
C THR A 60 -25.93 4.03 -25.68
N VAL A 61 -25.78 4.29 -26.98
CA VAL A 61 -25.92 5.63 -27.55
C VAL A 61 -26.90 5.70 -28.71
N THR A 62 -27.41 6.91 -28.90
CA THR A 62 -28.23 7.33 -30.05
C THR A 62 -27.81 8.73 -30.45
N ALA A 63 -27.95 9.09 -31.73
CA ALA A 63 -27.72 10.46 -32.19
C ALA A 63 -28.91 11.00 -32.98
N THR A 64 -29.04 12.32 -32.99
CA THR A 64 -30.04 13.07 -33.76
C THR A 64 -29.37 14.22 -34.52
N GLY A 65 -30.11 14.87 -35.42
CA GLY A 65 -29.60 15.99 -36.23
C GLY A 65 -28.91 15.55 -37.52
N GLY A 66 -29.32 14.44 -38.12
CA GLY A 66 -28.75 13.90 -39.36
C GLY A 66 -29.16 12.44 -39.58
N SER A 67 -28.49 11.75 -40.50
CA SER A 67 -28.70 10.32 -40.79
C SER A 67 -27.36 9.59 -41.01
N GLY A 68 -27.42 8.25 -41.10
CA GLY A 68 -26.23 7.44 -41.37
C GLY A 68 -25.16 7.50 -40.27
N PHE A 69 -25.59 7.59 -39.01
CA PHE A 69 -24.67 7.79 -37.90
C PHE A 69 -23.68 6.64 -37.71
N THR A 70 -22.42 7.01 -37.51
CA THR A 70 -21.37 6.16 -36.93
C THR A 70 -20.89 6.78 -35.62
N TYR A 71 -20.38 5.96 -34.71
CA TYR A 71 -19.99 6.35 -33.36
C TYR A 71 -18.56 5.96 -33.08
N SER A 72 -17.84 6.80 -32.33
CA SER A 72 -16.51 6.55 -31.80
C SER A 72 -16.51 6.81 -30.29
N ILE A 73 -15.72 6.04 -29.55
CA ILE A 73 -15.45 6.27 -28.13
C ILE A 73 -14.01 6.72 -27.97
N ASN A 74 -13.79 7.78 -27.19
CA ASN A 74 -12.48 8.30 -26.82
C ASN A 74 -11.53 8.54 -28.01
N GLY A 75 -12.08 8.94 -29.17
CA GLY A 75 -11.31 9.17 -30.40
C GLY A 75 -10.87 7.91 -31.14
N GLY A 76 -11.39 6.74 -30.78
CA GLY A 76 -11.16 5.47 -31.48
C GLY A 76 -11.83 5.41 -32.86
N THR A 77 -11.80 4.23 -33.48
CA THR A 77 -12.41 4.00 -34.79
C THR A 77 -13.92 4.18 -34.74
N PHE A 78 -14.47 4.74 -35.83
CA PHE A 78 -15.93 4.87 -35.98
C PHE A 78 -16.55 3.51 -36.34
N GLN A 79 -17.65 3.17 -35.69
CA GLN A 79 -18.43 1.97 -35.94
C GLN A 79 -19.93 2.30 -36.04
N THR A 80 -20.72 1.42 -36.66
CA THR A 80 -22.19 1.56 -36.71
C THR A 80 -22.86 1.08 -35.42
N GLY A 81 -22.16 0.26 -34.63
CA GLY A 81 -22.64 -0.25 -33.35
C GLY A 81 -22.92 0.86 -32.35
N THR A 82 -24.05 0.74 -31.63
CA THR A 82 -24.53 1.72 -30.66
C THR A 82 -24.17 1.38 -29.22
N VAL A 83 -23.49 0.25 -28.98
CA VAL A 83 -23.13 -0.22 -27.64
C VAL A 83 -21.62 -0.32 -27.53
N PHE A 84 -21.06 0.36 -26.54
CA PHE A 84 -19.67 0.25 -26.12
C PHE A 84 -19.62 -0.54 -24.82
N ASN A 85 -19.06 -1.75 -24.88
CA ASN A 85 -18.91 -2.64 -23.73
C ASN A 85 -17.46 -2.59 -23.20
N ASN A 86 -17.24 -3.29 -22.10
CA ASN A 86 -15.92 -3.49 -21.49
C ASN A 86 -15.27 -2.18 -21.02
N LEU A 87 -16.06 -1.27 -20.46
CA LEU A 87 -15.61 0.04 -19.97
C LEU A 87 -15.34 0.00 -18.46
N ALA A 88 -14.20 0.55 -18.06
CA ALA A 88 -13.88 0.80 -16.66
C ALA A 88 -14.66 2.01 -16.12
N ALA A 89 -14.63 2.22 -14.81
CA ALA A 89 -15.02 3.50 -14.24
C ALA A 89 -14.12 4.61 -14.78
N GLY A 90 -14.72 5.74 -15.16
CA GLY A 90 -14.02 6.82 -15.81
C GLY A 90 -14.93 7.68 -16.68
N THR A 91 -14.31 8.66 -17.32
CA THR A 91 -14.96 9.54 -18.27
C THR A 91 -14.75 9.01 -19.69
N HIS A 92 -15.84 8.84 -20.44
CA HIS A 92 -15.83 8.39 -21.82
C HIS A 92 -16.54 9.40 -22.72
N THR A 93 -15.83 9.87 -23.74
CA THR A 93 -16.38 10.79 -24.73
C THR A 93 -16.86 9.99 -25.93
N ILE A 94 -18.15 10.07 -26.22
CA ILE A 94 -18.73 9.51 -27.44
C ILE A 94 -18.86 10.60 -28.48
N THR A 95 -18.40 10.32 -29.69
CA THR A 95 -18.58 11.18 -30.87
C THR A 95 -19.44 10.46 -31.88
N ALA A 96 -20.55 11.07 -32.29
CA ALA A 96 -21.35 10.62 -33.42
C ALA A 96 -20.95 11.41 -34.67
N LYS A 97 -21.02 10.76 -35.83
CA LYS A 97 -20.72 11.33 -37.15
C LYS A 97 -21.77 10.90 -38.16
N THR A 98 -22.39 11.85 -38.86
CA THR A 98 -23.35 11.57 -39.95
C THR A 98 -22.66 11.04 -41.21
N SER A 99 -23.43 10.57 -42.20
CA SER A 99 -22.90 10.19 -43.53
C SER A 99 -22.17 11.34 -44.23
N ASP A 100 -22.61 12.58 -43.98
CA ASP A 100 -22.02 13.79 -44.58
C ASP A 100 -20.81 14.33 -43.79
N GLY A 101 -20.40 13.63 -42.73
CA GLY A 101 -19.20 13.95 -41.95
C GLY A 101 -19.41 14.92 -40.78
N CYS A 102 -20.64 15.33 -40.49
CA CYS A 102 -20.95 16.25 -39.40
C CYS A 102 -20.87 15.54 -38.06
N THR A 103 -20.21 16.15 -37.07
CA THR A 103 -19.93 15.51 -35.78
C THR A 103 -20.58 16.23 -34.60
N GLY A 104 -20.87 15.46 -33.56
CA GLY A 104 -21.28 15.95 -32.26
C GLY A 104 -20.79 14.97 -31.19
N SER A 105 -20.50 15.47 -29.99
CA SER A 105 -19.97 14.64 -28.91
C SER A 105 -20.67 14.86 -27.58
N ARG A 106 -20.64 13.83 -26.74
CA ARG A 106 -21.12 13.88 -25.36
C ARG A 106 -20.25 13.03 -24.46
N GLN A 107 -20.01 13.54 -23.26
CA GLN A 107 -19.31 12.83 -22.21
C GLN A 107 -20.29 12.00 -21.37
N PHE A 108 -19.89 10.77 -21.07
CA PHE A 108 -20.52 9.86 -20.11
C PHE A 108 -19.53 9.56 -19.00
N THR A 109 -19.99 9.55 -17.76
CA THR A 109 -19.16 9.19 -16.61
C THR A 109 -19.68 7.90 -16.01
N LEU A 110 -18.82 6.89 -16.01
CA LEU A 110 -19.02 5.64 -15.29
C LEU A 110 -18.34 5.77 -13.92
N THR A 111 -19.03 5.38 -12.86
CA THR A 111 -18.47 5.36 -11.51
C THR A 111 -18.30 3.93 -11.05
N ASN A 112 -17.27 3.67 -10.23
CA ASN A 112 -17.21 2.40 -9.50
C ASN A 112 -18.49 2.24 -8.66
N PRO A 113 -18.98 1.00 -8.47
CA PRO A 113 -20.05 0.77 -7.54
C PRO A 113 -19.59 1.19 -6.14
N THR A 114 -20.44 1.87 -5.38
CA THR A 114 -20.21 2.06 -3.95
C THR A 114 -20.26 0.70 -3.26
N PRO A 115 -19.22 0.29 -2.51
CA PRO A 115 -19.24 -0.96 -1.76
C PRO A 115 -20.50 -1.05 -0.88
N SER A 116 -21.37 -2.02 -1.14
CA SER A 116 -22.48 -2.33 -0.25
C SER A 116 -22.01 -3.35 0.77
N CYS A 117 -21.61 -2.86 1.95
CA CYS A 117 -21.21 -3.71 3.07
C CYS A 117 -22.40 -4.17 3.92
N THR A 118 -23.63 -3.95 3.46
CA THR A 118 -24.85 -4.41 4.13
C THR A 118 -24.82 -5.93 4.31
N GLY A 119 -24.82 -6.39 5.55
CA GLY A 119 -24.74 -7.82 5.89
C GLY A 119 -23.35 -8.43 5.86
N VAL A 120 -22.30 -7.66 5.51
CA VAL A 120 -20.91 -8.12 5.54
C VAL A 120 -20.30 -7.76 6.89
N ASN A 121 -19.92 -8.77 7.66
CA ASN A 121 -19.21 -8.61 8.93
C ASN A 121 -17.82 -9.23 8.83
N ILE A 122 -16.80 -8.42 8.58
CA ILE A 122 -15.42 -8.88 8.45
C ILE A 122 -14.77 -8.95 9.82
N VAL A 123 -14.40 -10.15 10.23
CA VAL A 123 -13.63 -10.39 11.46
C VAL A 123 -12.18 -10.61 11.08
N VAL A 124 -11.29 -9.76 11.62
CA VAL A 124 -9.84 -9.86 11.43
C VAL A 124 -9.21 -10.42 12.69
N THR A 125 -8.35 -11.41 12.53
CA THR A 125 -7.49 -11.92 13.60
C THR A 125 -6.05 -11.66 13.23
N ALA A 126 -5.29 -11.07 14.16
CA ALA A 126 -3.87 -10.80 13.97
C ALA A 126 -3.09 -11.30 15.19
N SER A 127 -1.91 -11.86 14.95
CA SER A 127 -0.95 -12.26 15.99
C SER A 127 0.43 -11.76 15.63
N ALA A 128 1.26 -11.55 16.66
CA ALA A 128 2.61 -11.03 16.51
C ALA A 128 3.63 -11.99 17.10
N THR A 129 4.82 -12.01 16.49
CA THR A 129 6.04 -12.50 17.14
C THR A 129 6.78 -11.32 17.74
N ALA A 130 7.34 -11.52 18.94
CA ALA A 130 8.11 -10.49 19.61
C ALA A 130 9.39 -10.17 18.83
N ALA A 131 9.80 -8.89 18.84
CA ALA A 131 11.09 -8.49 18.29
C ALA A 131 12.20 -8.95 19.24
N VAL A 132 13.18 -9.68 18.72
CA VAL A 132 14.30 -10.17 19.52
C VAL A 132 15.35 -9.07 19.65
N PRO A 133 15.67 -8.60 20.88
CA PRO A 133 16.74 -7.64 21.09
C PRO A 133 18.08 -8.16 20.57
N CYS A 134 18.95 -7.22 20.20
CA CYS A 134 20.32 -7.50 19.78
C CYS A 134 20.46 -8.22 18.43
N ASN A 135 19.34 -8.50 17.74
CA ASN A 135 19.34 -8.67 16.29
C ASN A 135 19.49 -7.29 15.62
N THR A 136 20.17 -7.24 14.48
CA THR A 136 20.35 -6.01 13.69
C THR A 136 19.69 -6.18 12.31
N PRO A 137 18.45 -5.72 12.11
CA PRO A 137 17.58 -4.96 13.04
C PRO A 137 16.79 -5.85 14.02
N ALA A 138 16.40 -5.29 15.17
CA ALA A 138 15.55 -5.97 16.15
C ALA A 138 14.08 -5.86 15.71
N THR A 139 13.61 -6.92 15.04
CA THR A 139 12.28 -6.91 14.41
C THR A 139 11.45 -8.14 14.77
N GLY A 140 10.15 -7.96 14.87
CA GLY A 140 9.13 -9.00 14.92
C GLY A 140 8.38 -9.14 13.60
N THR A 141 7.35 -9.97 13.62
CA THR A 141 6.43 -10.20 12.49
C THR A 141 4.99 -10.15 12.96
N ILE A 142 4.08 -9.80 12.06
CA ILE A 142 2.63 -9.93 12.26
C ILE A 142 2.09 -10.89 11.21
N THR A 143 1.23 -11.82 11.63
CA THR A 143 0.41 -12.63 10.73
C THR A 143 -1.05 -12.34 10.99
N ALA A 144 -1.82 -12.19 9.91
CA ALA A 144 -3.23 -11.88 9.97
C ALA A 144 -4.05 -12.73 9.02
N SER A 145 -5.31 -12.95 9.38
CA SER A 145 -6.32 -13.60 8.57
C SER A 145 -7.67 -12.91 8.79
N ALA A 146 -8.57 -13.07 7.82
CA ALA A 146 -9.91 -12.50 7.88
C ALA A 146 -10.97 -13.52 7.46
N THR A 147 -12.17 -13.36 8.01
CA THR A 147 -13.37 -14.15 7.69
C THR A 147 -14.57 -13.24 7.45
N GLY A 148 -15.69 -13.79 6.99
CA GLY A 148 -16.94 -13.05 6.73
C GLY A 148 -17.12 -12.55 5.30
N SER A 149 -16.14 -12.77 4.42
CA SER A 149 -16.19 -12.51 2.97
C SER A 149 -15.08 -13.32 2.27
N THR A 150 -14.77 -13.03 1.00
CA THR A 150 -13.69 -13.68 0.22
C THR A 150 -12.84 -12.66 -0.54
N GLY A 151 -11.66 -13.09 -1.02
CA GLY A 151 -10.76 -12.24 -1.80
C GLY A 151 -10.08 -11.16 -0.97
N PHE A 152 -9.73 -11.47 0.29
CA PHE A 152 -9.13 -10.50 1.19
C PHE A 152 -7.74 -10.05 0.75
N THR A 153 -7.50 -8.75 0.88
CA THR A 153 -6.19 -8.11 0.89
C THR A 153 -5.98 -7.44 2.24
N TYR A 154 -4.73 -7.29 2.67
CA TYR A 154 -4.36 -6.79 3.98
C TYR A 154 -3.48 -5.55 3.87
N SER A 155 -3.67 -4.59 4.75
CA SER A 155 -2.74 -3.48 4.96
C SER A 155 -2.43 -3.33 6.44
N ILE A 156 -1.29 -2.69 6.71
CA ILE A 156 -0.86 -2.38 8.07
C ILE A 156 -0.75 -0.86 8.20
N ASN A 157 -1.31 -0.29 9.27
CA ASN A 157 -1.29 1.13 9.59
C ASN A 157 -1.71 2.05 8.41
N GLY A 158 -2.68 1.61 7.60
CA GLY A 158 -3.17 2.37 6.44
C GLY A 158 -2.22 2.37 5.23
N GLY A 159 -1.19 1.52 5.22
CA GLY A 159 -0.30 1.33 4.08
C GLY A 159 -0.97 0.67 2.86
N THR A 160 -0.15 0.32 1.87
CA THR A 160 -0.61 -0.37 0.66
C THR A 160 -1.19 -1.75 0.99
N PHE A 161 -2.30 -2.10 0.33
CA PHE A 161 -2.88 -3.44 0.45
C PHE A 161 -2.05 -4.47 -0.32
N GLN A 162 -1.84 -5.63 0.28
CA GLN A 162 -1.18 -6.79 -0.29
C GLN A 162 -2.02 -8.06 -0.09
N ALA A 163 -1.82 -9.08 -0.91
CA ALA A 163 -2.59 -10.33 -0.80
C ALA A 163 -2.25 -11.13 0.48
N SER A 164 -0.98 -11.06 0.91
CA SER A 164 -0.50 -11.78 2.09
C SER A 164 -0.85 -11.04 3.39
N GLY A 165 -1.37 -11.76 4.37
CA GLY A 165 -1.54 -11.26 5.75
C GLY A 165 -0.24 -11.28 6.58
N SER A 166 0.92 -11.52 5.96
CA SER A 166 2.22 -11.56 6.64
C SER A 166 2.97 -10.24 6.47
N PHE A 167 3.38 -9.65 7.60
CA PHE A 167 4.19 -8.44 7.68
C PHE A 167 5.47 -8.75 8.47
N THR A 168 6.62 -8.42 7.91
CA THR A 168 7.94 -8.71 8.48
C THR A 168 8.75 -7.44 8.73
N SER A 169 9.86 -7.57 9.45
CA SER A 169 10.80 -6.47 9.70
C SER A 169 10.16 -5.30 10.47
N LEU A 170 9.28 -5.59 11.41
CA LEU A 170 8.55 -4.60 12.19
C LEU A 170 9.21 -4.37 13.55
N ALA A 171 9.39 -3.12 13.94
CA ALA A 171 9.88 -2.77 15.27
C ALA A 171 8.83 -3.09 16.36
N PRO A 172 9.21 -3.15 17.65
CA PRO A 172 8.24 -3.12 18.74
C PRO A 172 7.29 -1.92 18.61
N GLY A 173 6.01 -2.15 18.85
CA GLY A 173 4.99 -1.11 18.75
C GLY A 173 3.59 -1.66 18.52
N ASP A 174 2.63 -0.75 18.51
CA ASP A 174 1.22 -1.04 18.22
C ASP A 174 0.93 -0.88 16.73
N TYR A 175 0.19 -1.84 16.20
CA TYR A 175 -0.17 -1.92 14.79
C TYR A 175 -1.67 -2.15 14.64
N THR A 176 -2.23 -1.59 13.58
CA THR A 176 -3.58 -1.90 13.12
C THR A 176 -3.49 -2.60 11.77
N VAL A 177 -3.98 -3.83 11.72
CA VAL A 177 -4.13 -4.57 10.46
C VAL A 177 -5.55 -4.36 9.94
N THR A 178 -5.66 -3.97 8.68
CA THR A 178 -6.95 -3.84 7.97
C THR A 178 -7.04 -4.92 6.92
N ALA A 179 -8.09 -5.73 6.97
CA ALA A 179 -8.46 -6.61 5.86
C ALA A 179 -9.52 -5.95 5.00
N ARG A 180 -9.43 -6.11 3.67
CA ARG A 180 -10.39 -5.59 2.68
C ARG A 180 -10.77 -6.68 1.71
N ASP A 181 -12.06 -6.94 1.56
CA ASP A 181 -12.57 -7.94 0.61
C ASP A 181 -12.57 -7.43 -0.85
N ALA A 182 -12.99 -8.29 -1.79
CA ALA A 182 -13.04 -7.95 -3.22
C ALA A 182 -14.04 -6.81 -3.56
N ASN A 183 -15.03 -6.56 -2.70
CA ASN A 183 -16.03 -5.52 -2.89
C ASN A 183 -15.63 -4.19 -2.21
N GLY A 184 -14.54 -4.17 -1.45
CA GLY A 184 -14.01 -2.99 -0.78
C GLY A 184 -14.47 -2.83 0.68
N CYS A 185 -15.19 -3.79 1.24
CA CYS A 185 -15.57 -3.78 2.65
C CYS A 185 -14.37 -4.12 3.55
N THR A 186 -14.28 -3.48 4.71
CA THR A 186 -13.11 -3.60 5.59
C THR A 186 -13.47 -4.08 7.00
N GLY A 187 -12.51 -4.75 7.62
CA GLY A 187 -12.46 -5.01 9.06
C GLY A 187 -11.05 -4.75 9.58
N THR A 188 -10.89 -4.58 10.89
CA THR A 188 -9.60 -4.23 11.50
C THR A 188 -9.30 -5.04 12.75
N ALA A 189 -8.03 -5.31 13.02
CA ALA A 189 -7.54 -5.84 14.29
C ALA A 189 -6.34 -5.02 14.79
N ALA A 190 -6.33 -4.72 16.08
CA ALA A 190 -5.16 -4.19 16.76
C ALA A 190 -4.24 -5.36 17.16
N VAL A 191 -2.93 -5.16 17.05
CA VAL A 191 -1.92 -6.13 17.46
C VAL A 191 -0.67 -5.38 17.92
N THR A 192 -0.04 -5.87 18.98
CA THR A 192 1.17 -5.27 19.55
C THR A 192 2.35 -6.21 19.35
N ILE A 193 3.44 -5.69 18.78
CA ILE A 193 4.74 -6.35 18.81
C ILE A 193 5.45 -5.92 20.08
N THR A 194 5.74 -6.88 20.96
CA THR A 194 6.53 -6.66 22.16
C THR A 194 8.01 -6.93 21.90
N SER A 195 8.87 -6.44 22.78
CA SER A 195 10.25 -6.93 22.84
C SER A 195 10.27 -8.32 23.48
N ALA A 196 11.06 -9.24 22.93
CA ALA A 196 11.28 -10.54 23.55
C ALA A 196 11.97 -10.35 24.92
N ALA A 197 11.64 -11.24 25.85
CA ALA A 197 12.31 -11.32 27.15
C ALA A 197 13.69 -11.98 27.01
N ALA A 198 14.60 -11.62 27.92
CA ALA A 198 15.91 -12.28 28.03
C ALA A 198 15.74 -13.76 28.37
N GLY A 199 16.53 -14.61 27.73
CA GLY A 199 16.61 -16.02 28.08
C GLY A 199 17.29 -16.25 29.44
N PRO A 200 17.10 -17.42 30.06
CA PRO A 200 17.63 -17.71 31.38
C PRO A 200 19.17 -17.77 31.41
N LEU A 201 19.83 -18.29 30.36
CA LEU A 201 21.29 -18.35 30.32
C LEU A 201 21.89 -16.96 30.15
N PHE A 202 21.31 -16.15 29.26
CA PHE A 202 21.70 -14.75 29.11
C PHE A 202 21.48 -13.96 30.39
N THR A 203 20.36 -14.16 31.08
CA THR A 203 20.07 -13.49 32.36
C THR A 203 21.12 -13.80 33.42
N ALA A 204 21.57 -15.06 33.51
CA ALA A 204 22.64 -15.46 34.43
C ALA A 204 23.98 -14.80 34.08
N VAL A 205 24.35 -14.77 32.79
CA VAL A 205 25.57 -14.10 32.32
C VAL A 205 25.50 -12.59 32.53
N ARG A 206 24.37 -11.96 32.22
CA ARG A 206 24.13 -10.52 32.45
C ARG A 206 24.34 -10.15 33.91
N SER A 207 23.77 -10.92 34.85
CA SER A 207 23.97 -10.69 36.28
C SER A 207 25.44 -10.79 36.68
N LEU A 208 26.14 -11.81 36.18
CA LEU A 208 27.55 -12.04 36.46
C LEU A 208 28.43 -10.89 35.94
N ILE A 209 28.21 -10.47 34.70
CA ILE A 209 28.92 -9.36 34.05
C ILE A 209 28.63 -8.05 34.77
N ASN A 210 27.38 -7.80 35.18
CA ASN A 210 27.01 -6.61 35.94
C ASN A 210 27.76 -6.52 37.27
N THR A 211 27.83 -7.62 38.02
CA THR A 211 28.52 -7.66 39.32
C THR A 211 30.02 -7.44 39.19
N ASN A 212 30.65 -7.99 38.14
CA ASN A 212 32.10 -8.10 38.09
C ASN A 212 32.79 -7.10 37.14
N CYS A 213 32.09 -6.60 36.11
CA CYS A 213 32.73 -5.93 34.98
C CYS A 213 32.24 -4.50 34.73
N VAL A 214 31.07 -4.10 35.24
CA VAL A 214 30.47 -2.78 34.98
C VAL A 214 31.26 -1.63 35.63
N SER A 215 31.97 -1.87 36.73
CA SER A 215 32.80 -0.84 37.38
C SER A 215 33.93 -0.33 36.48
N CYS A 216 34.40 -1.14 35.52
CA CYS A 216 35.49 -0.78 34.60
C CYS A 216 35.01 -0.45 33.17
N HIS A 217 33.80 -0.86 32.80
CA HIS A 217 33.25 -0.72 31.44
C HIS A 217 31.76 -0.38 31.49
N ASN A 218 31.48 0.91 31.61
CA ASN A 218 30.14 1.48 31.65
C ASN A 218 30.05 2.71 30.73
N ASN A 219 28.88 3.36 30.68
CA ASN A 219 28.63 4.57 29.89
C ASN A 219 29.63 5.73 30.13
N SER A 220 30.28 5.78 31.30
CA SER A 220 31.21 6.85 31.67
C SER A 220 32.69 6.45 31.51
N ILE A 221 32.99 5.17 31.36
CA ILE A 221 34.34 4.61 31.27
C ILE A 221 34.40 3.66 30.07
N ALA A 222 34.28 4.23 28.86
CA ALA A 222 34.30 3.46 27.63
C ALA A 222 35.74 3.16 27.18
N ASN A 223 36.47 2.34 27.93
CA ASN A 223 37.73 1.79 27.45
C ASN A 223 37.46 0.84 26.26
N GLY A 224 37.75 1.28 25.05
CA GLY A 224 37.62 0.48 23.82
C GLY A 224 36.18 0.22 23.36
N GLY A 225 35.23 1.11 23.68
CA GLY A 225 33.85 1.07 23.17
C GLY A 225 32.93 0.02 23.81
N MET A 226 33.37 -0.68 24.85
CA MET A 226 32.55 -1.65 25.58
C MET A 226 31.75 -0.97 26.69
N ASN A 227 30.44 -1.23 26.69
CA ASN A 227 29.57 -0.88 27.80
C ASN A 227 28.72 -2.08 28.19
N TRP A 228 29.02 -2.68 29.33
CA TRP A 228 28.31 -3.87 29.80
C TRP A 228 26.93 -3.58 30.40
N THR A 229 26.56 -2.31 30.61
CA THR A 229 25.18 -1.97 31.00
C THR A 229 24.19 -2.08 29.84
N VAL A 230 24.68 -2.30 28.61
CA VAL A 230 23.86 -2.51 27.42
C VAL A 230 23.92 -4.00 27.06
N ASP A 231 22.78 -4.68 27.21
CA ASP A 231 22.66 -6.13 26.99
C ASP A 231 23.21 -6.57 25.62
N CYS A 232 22.96 -5.79 24.57
CA CYS A 232 23.47 -6.10 23.23
C CYS A 232 24.98 -5.98 23.10
N ASN A 233 25.65 -5.19 23.95
CA ASN A 233 27.10 -5.17 23.99
C ASN A 233 27.65 -6.51 24.54
N ILE A 234 26.96 -7.12 25.50
CA ILE A 234 27.31 -8.46 26.01
C ILE A 234 27.16 -9.50 24.90
N VAL A 235 26.02 -9.49 24.19
CA VAL A 235 25.72 -10.44 23.09
C VAL A 235 26.73 -10.27 21.93
N ILE A 236 26.97 -9.03 21.48
CA ILE A 236 27.88 -8.75 20.36
C ILE A 236 29.33 -9.13 20.69
N ASN A 237 29.75 -8.94 21.95
CA ASN A 237 31.12 -9.22 22.39
C ASN A 237 31.24 -10.57 23.11
N LYS A 238 30.33 -11.51 22.87
CA LYS A 238 30.28 -12.81 23.57
C LYS A 238 31.61 -13.58 23.53
N ASP A 239 32.33 -13.55 22.40
CA ASP A 239 33.61 -14.23 22.24
C ASP A 239 34.72 -13.54 23.06
N ARG A 240 34.67 -12.21 23.16
CA ARG A 240 35.58 -11.43 24.01
C ARG A 240 35.30 -11.66 25.49
N VAL A 241 34.02 -11.78 25.86
CA VAL A 241 33.61 -12.17 27.22
C VAL A 241 34.17 -13.55 27.55
N LYS A 242 33.99 -14.55 26.68
CA LYS A 242 34.56 -15.89 26.86
C LYS A 242 36.09 -15.84 26.99
N ALA A 243 36.79 -15.23 26.03
CA ALA A 243 38.24 -15.21 26.00
C ALA A 243 38.84 -14.61 27.29
N ARG A 244 38.25 -13.54 27.82
CA ARG A 244 38.81 -12.84 28.99
C ARG A 244 38.31 -13.38 30.32
N ALA A 245 37.02 -13.72 30.43
CA ALA A 245 36.41 -14.15 31.68
C ALA A 245 36.53 -15.65 31.96
N VAL A 246 36.62 -16.46 30.90
CA VAL A 246 36.76 -17.92 31.00
C VAL A 246 38.20 -18.32 30.74
N ASP A 247 38.75 -17.91 29.59
CA ASP A 247 40.05 -18.40 29.09
C ASP A 247 41.25 -17.59 29.60
N ASN A 248 41.02 -16.45 30.28
CA ASN A 248 42.05 -15.54 30.78
C ASN A 248 43.04 -15.02 29.69
N ASN A 249 42.58 -14.87 28.45
CA ASN A 249 43.41 -14.51 27.29
C ASN A 249 42.85 -13.27 26.56
N PRO A 250 43.67 -12.23 26.27
CA PRO A 250 45.09 -12.05 26.63
C PRO A 250 45.31 -11.62 28.08
N SER A 251 44.24 -11.31 28.80
CA SER A 251 44.27 -10.95 30.21
C SER A 251 42.97 -11.37 30.87
N SER A 252 43.02 -11.59 32.19
CA SER A 252 41.83 -11.95 32.96
C SER A 252 40.83 -10.79 33.09
N MET A 253 39.54 -11.12 33.03
CA MET A 253 38.43 -10.26 33.40
C MET A 253 37.57 -11.02 34.44
N PRO A 254 37.20 -10.43 35.59
CA PRO A 254 37.46 -9.05 36.01
C PRO A 254 38.90 -8.81 36.52
N PRO A 255 39.33 -7.55 36.65
CA PRO A 255 40.67 -7.20 37.19
C PRO A 255 40.85 -7.55 38.67
N THR A 256 39.77 -7.87 39.38
CA THR A 256 39.78 -8.32 40.78
C THR A 256 40.23 -9.77 40.97
N GLY A 257 40.50 -10.49 39.87
CA GLY A 257 40.92 -11.90 39.87
C GLY A 257 40.01 -12.78 39.02
N PRO A 258 40.41 -14.04 38.76
CA PRO A 258 39.64 -14.94 37.90
C PRO A 258 38.28 -15.26 38.52
N LEU A 259 37.26 -15.38 37.67
CA LEU A 259 35.94 -15.85 38.09
C LEU A 259 35.99 -17.27 38.68
N SER A 260 35.03 -17.59 39.54
CA SER A 260 34.82 -18.95 40.06
C SER A 260 34.54 -19.92 38.91
N GLN A 261 34.85 -21.22 39.10
CA GLN A 261 34.56 -22.21 38.06
C GLN A 261 33.06 -22.25 37.71
N ALA A 262 32.18 -22.17 38.71
CA ALA A 262 30.74 -22.14 38.51
C ALA A 262 30.27 -20.93 37.66
N ASP A 263 30.92 -19.77 37.80
CA ASP A 263 30.60 -18.59 36.99
C ASP A 263 31.15 -18.71 35.56
N LYS A 264 32.32 -19.32 35.39
CA LYS A 264 32.85 -19.66 34.06
C LYS A 264 31.94 -20.64 33.32
N ASP A 265 31.36 -21.60 34.04
CA ASP A 265 30.44 -22.59 33.47
C ASP A 265 29.14 -21.94 32.97
N LYS A 266 28.61 -20.92 33.66
CA LYS A 266 27.45 -20.14 33.18
C LYS A 266 27.72 -19.46 31.83
N ILE A 267 28.88 -18.80 31.70
CA ILE A 267 29.30 -18.16 30.44
C ILE A 267 29.44 -19.22 29.35
N THR A 268 30.10 -20.33 29.64
CA THR A 268 30.32 -21.42 28.69
C THR A 268 28.99 -22.04 28.23
N ALA A 269 28.05 -22.28 29.15
CA ALA A 269 26.72 -22.81 28.83
C ALA A 269 25.93 -21.87 27.91
N TRP A 270 25.93 -20.56 28.19
CA TRP A 270 25.29 -19.57 27.33
C TRP A 270 25.91 -19.52 25.93
N ILE A 271 27.25 -19.53 25.83
CA ILE A 271 27.95 -19.56 24.53
C ILE A 271 27.60 -20.83 23.74
N ASN A 272 27.61 -21.99 24.40
CA ASN A 272 27.28 -23.27 23.77
C ASN A 272 25.83 -23.32 23.28
N ALA A 273 24.91 -22.60 23.92
CA ALA A 273 23.52 -22.44 23.48
C ALA A 273 23.36 -21.50 22.26
N GLY A 274 24.43 -20.80 21.86
CA GLY A 274 24.45 -19.86 20.75
C GLY A 274 24.89 -18.45 21.14
N GLY A 275 24.89 -18.13 22.43
CA GLY A 275 25.28 -16.83 22.98
C GLY A 275 24.39 -15.68 22.49
N ARG A 276 23.08 -15.92 22.38
CA ARG A 276 22.06 -14.95 21.97
C ARG A 276 21.34 -14.38 23.18
N PHE A 277 20.63 -13.26 22.99
CA PHE A 277 19.81 -12.66 24.03
C PHE A 277 18.68 -13.59 24.53
N SER A 278 18.15 -14.42 23.64
CA SER A 278 17.04 -15.34 23.91
C SER A 278 17.44 -16.66 24.58
N ASP A 279 18.75 -16.93 24.68
CA ASP A 279 19.28 -18.19 25.25
C ASP A 279 19.28 -18.19 26.78
#